data_AF-A0A921KFV9-F1
#
_entry.id   AF-A0A921KFV9-F1
#
_cell.length_a   1.000
_cell.length_b   1.000
_cell.length_c   1.000
_cell.angle_alpha   90.00
_cell.angle_beta   90.00
_cell.angle_gamma   90.00
#
_symmetry.space_group_name_H-M   'P 1'
#
loop_
_entity.id
_entity.type
_entity.pdbx_description
1 polymer ?
#
loop_
_entity_poly.entity_id
_entity_poly.type
_entity_poly.pdbx_seq_one_letter_code
_entity_poly.pdbx_strand_id
1 'polypeptide(L)'
;LKGLALDSPISGVMNTTPICGEVGKQSFYYKKQMRERKLKQLPIVSKNNVLQRILFSSDLELATKKDNKVILMVGGLGTRLHPLTETVPKPMLNVGSKPILETIIESFEEFGFTNFILCVNYKKEMIMDYFQDGSHLGVNIEYIEETKRLGTAGALSLLNEKPIEPFFVMNGDLLTKVNFEQLLDFHNESHTAATMCVREYEYQIPYGVIETDNHELVSIVEKPIHKSFVNAGIYVLDSAVLGYVPTSEFYGMPDLFKRLMTEENKVSAFPLREYWLDIGRMDDYEKANGDYKETFYD
;
A
#
# COMPACT_ATOMS: atom_id res chain seq x y z
N LEU A 1 -2.56 44.41 4.64
CA LEU A 1 -2.51 44.92 6.04
C LEU A 1 -3.31 46.23 6.10
N LYS A 2 -4.15 46.43 7.13
CA LYS A 2 -5.10 47.56 7.27
C LYS A 2 -4.44 48.93 7.55
N GLY A 3 -3.21 49.18 7.06
CA GLY A 3 -2.51 50.45 7.25
C GLY A 3 -2.05 50.74 8.68
N LEU A 4 -1.91 49.71 9.53
CA LEU A 4 -1.44 49.85 10.92
C LEU A 4 0.08 50.06 10.99
N ALA A 5 0.52 50.81 12.00
CA ALA A 5 1.93 51.09 12.27
C ALA A 5 2.63 49.86 12.90
N LEU A 6 3.96 49.80 12.82
CA LEU A 6 4.77 48.66 13.27
C LEU A 6 4.73 48.44 14.80
N ASP A 7 4.37 49.46 15.56
CA ASP A 7 4.19 49.44 17.01
C ASP A 7 2.77 49.04 17.44
N SER A 8 1.86 48.82 16.48
CA SER A 8 0.48 48.42 16.77
C SER A 8 0.43 47.02 17.41
N PRO A 9 -0.44 46.79 18.40
CA PRO A 9 -0.59 45.47 19.02
C PRO A 9 -0.94 44.39 17.99
N ILE A 10 -0.30 43.22 18.10
CA ILE A 10 -0.52 42.10 17.16
C ILE A 10 -1.97 41.61 17.17
N SER A 11 -2.69 41.80 18.27
CA SER A 11 -4.12 41.50 18.40
C SER A 11 -4.99 42.25 17.38
N GLY A 12 -4.54 43.40 16.86
CA GLY A 12 -5.24 44.17 15.84
C GLY A 12 -5.06 43.65 14.41
N VAL A 13 -4.11 42.75 14.18
CA VAL A 13 -3.76 42.21 12.85
C VAL A 13 -3.78 40.68 12.76
N MET A 14 -3.81 39.97 13.88
CA MET A 14 -3.84 38.51 13.91
C MET A 14 -5.19 37.92 13.50
N ASN A 15 -5.18 36.67 13.03
CA ASN A 15 -6.38 35.87 12.94
C ASN A 15 -6.71 35.29 14.33
N THR A 16 -7.79 35.75 14.95
CA THR A 16 -8.22 35.30 16.28
C THR A 16 -8.99 33.98 16.27
N THR A 17 -9.42 33.52 15.09
CA THR A 17 -10.09 32.23 14.89
C THR A 17 -9.40 31.47 13.75
N PRO A 18 -8.15 31.03 13.95
CA PRO A 18 -7.42 30.28 12.94
C PRO A 18 -8.13 28.94 12.65
N ILE A 19 -8.00 28.47 11.41
CA ILE A 19 -8.33 27.09 11.08
C ILE A 19 -7.27 26.22 11.73
N CYS A 20 -7.68 25.27 12.56
CA CYS A 20 -6.79 24.34 13.26
C CYS A 20 -7.01 22.90 12.80
N GLY A 21 -5.96 22.09 12.90
CA GLY A 21 -6.05 20.63 12.85
C GLY A 21 -6.14 20.05 14.26
N GLU A 22 -6.83 18.92 14.42
CA GLU A 22 -6.85 18.17 15.68
C GLU A 22 -5.57 17.32 15.78
N VAL A 23 -4.96 17.25 16.96
CA VAL A 23 -3.84 16.33 17.21
C VAL A 23 -4.32 14.87 17.07
N GLY A 24 -3.44 14.01 16.55
CA GLY A 24 -3.77 12.61 16.33
C GLY A 24 -4.55 12.37 15.03
N LYS A 25 -4.15 13.05 13.95
CA LYS A 25 -4.56 12.70 12.58
C LYS A 25 -3.31 12.41 11.75
N GLN A 26 -3.48 11.61 10.71
CA GLN A 26 -2.44 11.34 9.72
C GLN A 26 -2.04 12.58 8.92
N SER A 27 -0.80 12.58 8.45
CA SER A 27 -0.19 13.66 7.66
C SER A 27 -1.04 14.06 6.45
N PHE A 28 -1.67 13.10 5.77
CA PHE A 28 -2.57 13.37 4.65
C PHE A 28 -3.78 14.23 5.02
N TYR A 29 -4.39 14.02 6.20
CA TYR A 29 -5.53 14.85 6.64
C TYR A 29 -5.13 16.32 6.73
N TYR A 30 -3.96 16.59 7.31
CA TYR A 30 -3.41 17.94 7.40
C TYR A 30 -3.04 18.49 6.02
N LYS A 31 -2.38 17.70 5.16
CA LYS A 31 -2.07 18.08 3.78
C LYS A 31 -3.33 18.46 3.00
N LYS A 32 -4.37 17.62 3.05
CA LYS A 32 -5.66 17.85 2.39
C LYS A 32 -6.34 19.11 2.92
N GLN A 33 -6.45 19.26 4.25
CA GLN A 33 -7.05 20.44 4.88
C GLN A 33 -6.30 21.73 4.49
N MET A 34 -4.97 21.69 4.45
CA MET A 34 -4.14 22.82 4.03
C MET A 34 -4.30 23.13 2.54
N ARG A 35 -4.35 22.10 1.68
CA ARG A 35 -4.53 22.24 0.22
C ARG A 35 -5.89 22.82 -0.15
N GLU A 36 -6.97 22.23 0.37
CA GLU A 36 -8.35 22.67 0.09
C GLU A 36 -8.59 24.12 0.52
N ARG A 37 -7.99 24.53 1.64
CA ARG A 37 -8.17 25.85 2.23
C ARG A 37 -7.03 26.82 1.92
N LYS A 38 -6.08 26.43 1.05
CA LYS A 38 -4.90 27.22 0.64
C LYS A 38 -4.12 27.80 1.82
N LEU A 39 -3.94 26.98 2.87
CA LEU A 39 -3.24 27.37 4.10
C LEU A 39 -1.74 27.13 3.96
N LYS A 40 -0.93 28.14 4.29
CA LYS A 40 0.54 28.00 4.40
C LYS A 40 0.98 27.40 5.74
N GLN A 41 0.14 27.53 6.75
CA GLN A 41 0.42 27.08 8.11
C GLN A 41 -0.87 26.54 8.74
N LEU A 42 -0.76 25.40 9.43
CA LEU A 42 -1.87 24.77 10.14
C LEU A 42 -1.46 24.53 11.61
N PRO A 43 -2.03 25.28 12.56
CA PRO A 43 -1.88 25.01 13.98
C PRO A 43 -2.56 23.68 14.33
N ILE A 44 -1.82 22.78 14.98
CA ILE A 44 -2.34 21.52 15.51
C ILE A 44 -2.62 21.68 16.99
N VAL A 45 -3.87 21.46 17.40
CA VAL A 45 -4.34 21.69 18.77
C VAL A 45 -4.82 20.39 19.41
N SER A 46 -4.68 20.29 20.72
CA SER A 46 -5.33 19.23 21.52
C SER A 46 -6.84 19.44 21.64
N LYS A 47 -7.57 18.45 22.17
CA LYS A 47 -9.01 18.55 22.46
C LYS A 47 -9.40 19.75 23.34
N ASN A 48 -8.46 20.24 24.15
CA ASN A 48 -8.64 21.42 25.01
C ASN A 48 -8.19 22.73 24.35
N ASN A 49 -8.03 22.78 23.02
CA ASN A 49 -7.57 23.94 22.23
C ASN A 49 -6.16 24.45 22.58
N VAL A 50 -5.34 23.64 23.24
CA VAL A 50 -3.93 23.98 23.50
C VAL A 50 -3.11 23.66 22.25
N LEU A 51 -2.35 24.65 21.75
CA LEU A 51 -1.42 24.50 20.62
C LEU A 51 -0.32 23.50 20.96
N GLN A 52 -0.17 22.48 20.11
CA GLN A 52 0.87 21.45 20.25
C GLN A 52 2.02 21.69 19.27
N ARG A 53 1.71 22.00 18.00
CA ARG A 53 2.70 22.33 16.96
C ARG A 53 2.07 23.14 15.83
N ILE A 54 2.89 23.69 14.95
CA ILE A 54 2.46 24.34 13.69
C ILE A 54 3.08 23.57 12.55
N LEU A 55 2.26 23.11 11.61
CA LEU A 55 2.74 22.52 10.35
C LEU A 55 2.84 23.62 9.29
N PHE A 56 3.96 23.65 8.57
CA PHE A 56 4.11 24.53 7.41
C PHE A 56 3.87 23.72 6.13
N SER A 57 3.25 24.35 5.13
CA SER A 57 3.00 23.67 3.84
C SER A 57 4.30 23.21 3.19
N SER A 58 5.37 23.99 3.33
CA SER A 58 6.73 23.64 2.88
C SER A 58 7.26 22.35 3.50
N ASP A 59 6.94 22.09 4.76
CA ASP A 59 7.45 20.93 5.49
C ASP A 59 6.70 19.66 5.09
N LEU A 60 5.44 19.82 4.66
CA LEU A 60 4.60 18.74 4.17
C LEU A 60 4.81 18.45 2.67
N GLU A 61 5.30 19.44 1.92
CA GLU A 61 5.68 19.31 0.51
C GLU A 61 7.01 18.55 0.31
N LEU A 62 7.71 18.17 1.38
CA LEU A 62 9.02 17.51 1.34
C LEU A 62 9.01 16.02 0.93
N ALA A 63 7.86 15.39 0.73
CA ALA A 63 7.83 14.16 -0.05
C ALA A 63 8.01 14.57 -1.53
N THR A 64 9.26 14.64 -1.98
CA THR A 64 9.57 14.93 -3.39
C THR A 64 8.79 13.91 -4.22
N LYS A 65 7.97 14.40 -5.16
CA LYS A 65 7.23 13.49 -6.05
C LYS A 65 8.23 12.57 -6.74
N LYS A 66 7.97 11.27 -6.66
CA LYS A 66 8.80 10.23 -7.23
C LYS A 66 8.22 9.81 -8.57
N ASP A 67 9.07 9.64 -9.57
CA ASP A 67 8.66 9.23 -10.91
C ASP A 67 8.35 7.72 -11.00
N ASN A 68 8.69 6.96 -9.96
CA ASN A 68 8.36 5.54 -9.84
C ASN A 68 6.86 5.29 -10.00
N LYS A 69 6.51 4.28 -10.80
CA LYS A 69 5.12 3.85 -10.98
C LYS A 69 4.70 2.85 -9.89
N VAL A 70 3.44 2.88 -9.51
CA VAL A 70 2.80 1.91 -8.61
C VAL A 70 1.71 1.15 -9.37
N ILE A 71 1.93 -0.14 -9.58
CA ILE A 71 0.99 -0.99 -10.32
C ILE A 71 0.19 -1.82 -9.32
N LEU A 72 -1.13 -1.63 -9.29
CA LEU A 72 -2.03 -2.32 -8.36
C LEU A 72 -2.88 -3.37 -9.08
N MET A 73 -2.80 -4.61 -8.60
CA MET A 73 -3.55 -5.76 -9.12
C MET A 73 -4.94 -5.79 -8.48
N VAL A 74 -5.94 -5.24 -9.16
CA VAL A 74 -7.29 -4.99 -8.60
C VAL A 74 -8.41 -5.79 -9.30
N GLY A 75 -8.07 -6.70 -10.21
CA GLY A 75 -9.03 -7.46 -11.02
C GLY A 75 -9.58 -8.79 -10.43
N GLY A 76 -9.29 -9.11 -9.17
CA GLY A 76 -9.70 -10.39 -8.55
C GLY A 76 -11.20 -10.50 -8.27
N LEU A 77 -11.78 -11.71 -8.39
CA LEU A 77 -13.21 -11.95 -8.09
C LEU A 77 -13.56 -11.81 -6.61
N GLY A 78 -12.60 -12.10 -5.71
CA GLY A 78 -12.86 -12.10 -4.28
C GLY A 78 -13.82 -13.18 -3.80
N THR A 79 -14.01 -14.30 -4.51
CA THR A 79 -15.08 -15.28 -4.23
C THR A 79 -15.13 -15.81 -2.79
N ARG A 80 -14.01 -15.82 -2.08
CA ARG A 80 -13.89 -16.22 -0.67
C ARG A 80 -14.54 -15.25 0.32
N LEU A 81 -14.94 -14.06 -0.15
CA LEU A 81 -15.64 -13.02 0.62
C LEU A 81 -17.12 -12.92 0.25
N HIS A 82 -17.67 -13.88 -0.49
CA HIS A 82 -19.12 -13.90 -0.72
C HIS A 82 -19.89 -13.94 0.62
N PRO A 83 -21.00 -13.19 0.76
CA PRO A 83 -21.70 -12.47 -0.31
C PRO A 83 -21.21 -11.03 -0.58
N LEU A 84 -20.23 -10.50 0.17
CA LEU A 84 -19.81 -9.10 0.07
C LEU A 84 -19.35 -8.73 -1.35
N THR A 85 -18.65 -9.65 -2.03
CA THR A 85 -18.07 -9.39 -3.34
C THR A 85 -18.97 -9.71 -4.53
N GLU A 86 -20.24 -10.08 -4.31
CA GLU A 86 -21.18 -10.33 -5.41
C GLU A 86 -21.57 -9.04 -6.14
N THR A 87 -21.70 -7.95 -5.38
CA THR A 87 -22.13 -6.66 -5.90
C THR A 87 -20.98 -5.67 -6.03
N VAL A 88 -19.94 -5.78 -5.20
CA VAL A 88 -18.81 -4.85 -5.09
C VAL A 88 -17.48 -5.61 -5.32
N PRO A 89 -16.55 -5.13 -6.16
CA PRO A 89 -15.25 -5.79 -6.28
C PRO A 89 -14.47 -5.67 -4.97
N LYS A 90 -13.68 -6.70 -4.63
CA LYS A 90 -12.96 -6.79 -3.35
C LYS A 90 -12.18 -5.51 -2.96
N PRO A 91 -11.40 -4.86 -3.86
CA PRO A 91 -10.66 -3.64 -3.51
C PRO A 91 -11.56 -2.44 -3.15
N MET A 92 -12.84 -2.50 -3.52
CA MET A 92 -13.86 -1.49 -3.22
C MET A 92 -14.64 -1.76 -1.92
N LEU A 93 -14.38 -2.87 -1.23
CA LEU A 93 -14.96 -3.10 0.09
C LEU A 93 -14.40 -2.06 1.07
N ASN A 94 -15.27 -1.52 1.92
CA ASN A 94 -14.88 -0.54 2.91
C ASN A 94 -14.21 -1.21 4.10
N VAL A 95 -13.04 -0.71 4.49
CA VAL A 95 -12.44 -1.00 5.79
C VAL A 95 -12.30 0.33 6.50
N GLY A 96 -12.99 0.47 7.64
CA GLY A 96 -13.18 1.78 8.26
C GLY A 96 -14.15 2.64 7.43
N SER A 97 -13.72 3.85 7.04
CA SER A 97 -14.60 4.82 6.37
C SER A 97 -14.44 4.88 4.85
N LYS A 98 -13.54 4.10 4.25
CA LYS A 98 -13.17 4.20 2.83
C LYS A 98 -12.83 2.83 2.24
N PRO A 99 -12.76 2.70 0.90
CA PRO A 99 -12.32 1.47 0.24
C PRO A 99 -10.91 1.05 0.64
N ILE A 100 -10.63 -0.26 0.62
CA ILE A 100 -9.28 -0.83 0.78
C ILE A 100 -8.32 -0.16 -0.20
N LEU A 101 -8.70 -0.07 -1.47
CA LEU A 101 -7.87 0.49 -2.53
C LEU A 101 -7.52 1.97 -2.31
N GLU A 102 -8.44 2.76 -1.74
CA GLU A 102 -8.18 4.16 -1.41
C GLU A 102 -7.11 4.27 -0.31
N THR A 103 -7.19 3.40 0.72
CA THR A 103 -6.17 3.35 1.78
C THR A 103 -4.79 2.99 1.22
N ILE A 104 -4.72 2.08 0.24
CA ILE A 104 -3.45 1.72 -0.42
C ILE A 104 -2.88 2.92 -1.18
N ILE A 105 -3.70 3.58 -2.00
CA ILE A 105 -3.26 4.74 -2.81
C ILE A 105 -2.78 5.89 -1.93
N GLU A 106 -3.53 6.23 -0.89
CA GLU A 106 -3.12 7.26 0.07
C GLU A 106 -1.81 6.89 0.78
N SER A 107 -1.63 5.61 1.15
CA SER A 107 -0.39 5.17 1.81
C SER A 107 0.84 5.34 0.93
N PHE A 108 0.72 5.13 -0.40
CA PHE A 108 1.80 5.41 -1.35
C PHE A 108 2.01 6.92 -1.57
N GLU A 109 0.93 7.70 -1.66
CA GLU A 109 0.97 9.16 -1.80
C GLU A 109 1.70 9.83 -0.64
N GLU A 110 1.56 9.29 0.58
CA GLU A 110 2.26 9.79 1.78
C GLU A 110 3.79 9.81 1.61
N PHE A 111 4.36 8.87 0.83
CA PHE A 111 5.79 8.78 0.51
C PHE A 111 6.18 9.46 -0.82
N GLY A 112 5.24 10.14 -1.47
CA GLY A 112 5.47 10.88 -2.73
C GLY A 112 5.29 10.05 -4.00
N PHE A 113 4.80 8.82 -3.91
CA PHE A 113 4.47 8.01 -5.08
C PHE A 113 3.08 8.37 -5.60
N THR A 114 3.03 9.09 -6.73
CA THR A 114 1.78 9.65 -7.24
C THR A 114 1.35 9.09 -8.60
N ASN A 115 2.12 8.19 -9.22
CA ASN A 115 1.83 7.66 -10.55
C ASN A 115 1.35 6.20 -10.44
N PHE A 116 0.06 5.96 -10.61
CA PHE A 116 -0.56 4.66 -10.43
C PHE A 116 -1.04 4.07 -11.75
N ILE A 117 -0.96 2.74 -11.84
CA ILE A 117 -1.60 1.95 -12.88
C ILE A 117 -2.46 0.89 -12.21
N LEU A 118 -3.77 0.90 -12.46
CA LEU A 118 -4.70 -0.08 -11.92
C LEU A 118 -5.01 -1.15 -12.96
N CYS A 119 -4.60 -2.39 -12.67
CA CYS A 119 -4.95 -3.56 -13.49
C CYS A 119 -6.34 -4.07 -13.10
N VAL A 120 -7.33 -3.71 -13.91
CA VAL A 120 -8.77 -3.95 -13.66
C VAL A 120 -9.33 -5.07 -14.53
N ASN A 121 -10.29 -5.83 -13.99
CA ASN A 121 -11.02 -6.86 -14.73
C ASN A 121 -12.48 -6.89 -14.24
N TYR A 122 -12.76 -7.67 -13.20
CA TYR A 122 -14.12 -7.86 -12.68
C TYR A 122 -14.69 -6.56 -12.09
N LYS A 123 -15.89 -6.16 -12.57
CA LYS A 123 -16.58 -4.92 -12.13
C LYS A 123 -15.69 -3.67 -12.20
N LYS A 124 -14.81 -3.60 -13.21
CA LYS A 124 -13.86 -2.50 -13.42
C LYS A 124 -14.54 -1.12 -13.44
N GLU A 125 -15.77 -1.05 -13.92
CA GLU A 125 -16.53 0.21 -14.05
C GLU A 125 -16.67 0.89 -12.69
N MET A 126 -16.94 0.12 -11.62
CA MET A 126 -17.05 0.69 -10.26
C MET A 126 -15.73 1.29 -9.75
N ILE A 127 -14.60 0.67 -10.10
CA ILE A 127 -13.27 1.17 -9.73
C ILE A 127 -12.97 2.44 -10.53
N MET A 128 -13.19 2.40 -11.85
CA MET A 128 -12.92 3.52 -12.75
C MET A 128 -13.79 4.74 -12.45
N ASP A 129 -15.08 4.53 -12.13
CA ASP A 129 -16.01 5.60 -11.77
C ASP A 129 -15.65 6.27 -10.44
N TYR A 130 -15.18 5.50 -9.46
CA TYR A 130 -14.78 6.02 -8.15
C TYR A 130 -13.45 6.76 -8.21
N PHE A 131 -12.42 6.13 -8.80
CA PHE A 131 -11.06 6.67 -8.78
C PHE A 131 -10.79 7.69 -9.88
N GLN A 132 -11.48 7.60 -11.03
CA GLN A 132 -11.30 8.49 -12.17
C GLN A 132 -9.81 8.64 -12.52
N ASP A 133 -9.30 9.87 -12.70
CA ASP A 133 -7.88 10.15 -12.94
C ASP A 133 -7.04 10.22 -11.65
N GLY A 134 -7.63 10.03 -10.47
CA GLY A 134 -6.97 10.13 -9.17
C GLY A 134 -6.74 11.56 -8.66
N SER A 135 -7.15 12.59 -9.41
CA SER A 135 -6.88 13.99 -9.08
C SER A 135 -7.45 14.42 -7.73
N HIS A 136 -8.60 13.86 -7.33
CA HIS A 136 -9.23 14.13 -6.02
C HIS A 136 -8.42 13.58 -4.83
N LEU A 137 -7.58 12.56 -5.07
CA LEU A 137 -6.63 12.02 -4.09
C LEU A 137 -5.25 12.71 -4.19
N GLY A 138 -5.01 13.49 -5.25
CA GLY A 138 -3.72 14.15 -5.50
C GLY A 138 -2.71 13.29 -6.26
N VAL A 139 -3.18 12.23 -6.93
CA VAL A 139 -2.37 11.28 -7.70
C VAL A 139 -2.82 11.27 -9.18
N ASN A 140 -2.08 10.55 -10.02
CA ASN A 140 -2.41 10.27 -11.41
C ASN A 140 -2.68 8.76 -11.56
N ILE A 141 -3.83 8.40 -12.13
CA ILE A 141 -4.24 7.00 -12.29
C ILE A 141 -4.47 6.67 -13.77
N GLU A 142 -3.73 5.68 -14.25
CA GLU A 142 -3.97 5.00 -15.53
C GLU A 142 -4.62 3.63 -15.28
N TYR A 143 -5.31 3.10 -16.29
CA TYR A 143 -5.99 1.81 -16.20
C TYR A 143 -5.50 0.85 -17.26
N ILE A 144 -5.29 -0.40 -16.86
CA ILE A 144 -5.06 -1.53 -17.76
C ILE A 144 -6.23 -2.48 -17.60
N GLU A 145 -6.96 -2.70 -18.68
CA GLU A 145 -8.07 -3.63 -18.71
C GLU A 145 -7.59 -5.02 -19.12
N GLU A 146 -7.58 -5.95 -18.16
CA GLU A 146 -7.37 -7.35 -18.44
C GLU A 146 -8.65 -7.96 -19.02
N THR A 147 -8.62 -8.47 -20.25
CA THR A 147 -9.77 -9.19 -20.84
C THR A 147 -9.87 -10.64 -20.37
N LYS A 148 -8.73 -11.23 -20.01
CA LYS A 148 -8.58 -12.54 -19.38
C LYS A 148 -7.62 -12.41 -18.19
N ARG A 149 -7.71 -13.33 -17.23
CA ARG A 149 -6.77 -13.33 -16.10
C ARG A 149 -5.39 -13.75 -16.57
N LEU A 150 -4.46 -12.82 -16.56
CA LEU A 150 -3.05 -13.07 -16.89
C LEU A 150 -2.21 -13.36 -15.63
N GLY A 151 -2.82 -13.34 -14.45
CA GLY A 151 -2.08 -13.48 -13.20
C GLY A 151 -1.33 -12.20 -12.83
N THR A 152 -0.72 -12.19 -11.65
CA THR A 152 -0.14 -10.99 -11.05
C THR A 152 1.04 -10.43 -11.87
N ALA A 153 1.85 -11.29 -12.48
CA ALA A 153 2.98 -10.84 -13.32
C ALA A 153 2.56 -10.71 -14.78
N GLY A 154 1.66 -11.56 -15.29
CA GLY A 154 1.23 -11.52 -16.69
C GLY A 154 0.51 -10.22 -17.06
N ALA A 155 -0.19 -9.58 -16.13
CA ALA A 155 -0.80 -8.26 -16.38
C ALA A 155 0.24 -7.17 -16.74
N LEU A 156 1.49 -7.33 -16.27
CA LEU A 156 2.59 -6.42 -16.61
C LEU A 156 2.94 -6.48 -18.10
N SER A 157 2.60 -7.56 -18.81
CA SER A 157 2.80 -7.65 -20.26
C SER A 157 1.89 -6.69 -21.05
N LEU A 158 0.89 -6.09 -20.40
CA LEU A 158 -0.07 -5.16 -21.02
C LEU A 158 0.33 -3.69 -20.84
N LEU A 159 1.46 -3.40 -20.19
CA LEU A 159 1.96 -2.03 -20.05
C LEU A 159 2.26 -1.43 -21.43
N ASN A 160 1.63 -0.28 -21.73
CA ASN A 160 1.88 0.46 -22.97
C ASN A 160 3.33 0.95 -23.07
N GLU A 161 3.86 1.42 -21.93
CA GLU A 161 5.21 1.94 -21.82
C GLU A 161 5.91 1.31 -20.63
N LYS A 162 7.17 0.93 -20.81
CA LYS A 162 8.00 0.41 -19.73
C LYS A 162 8.35 1.56 -18.77
N PRO A 163 8.14 1.40 -17.45
CA PRO A 163 8.67 2.35 -16.47
C PRO A 163 10.17 2.52 -16.66
N ILE A 164 10.69 3.74 -16.48
CA ILE A 164 12.14 4.00 -16.54
C ILE A 164 12.76 3.63 -15.19
N GLU A 165 12.19 4.18 -14.12
CA GLU A 165 12.56 3.89 -12.74
C GLU A 165 12.06 2.50 -12.29
N PRO A 166 12.65 1.91 -11.23
CA PRO A 166 12.07 0.78 -10.54
C PRO A 166 10.61 1.06 -10.16
N PHE A 167 9.74 0.06 -10.22
CA PHE A 167 8.32 0.25 -10.00
C PHE A 167 7.77 -0.75 -9.00
N PHE A 168 6.70 -0.36 -8.31
CA PHE A 168 6.01 -1.22 -7.37
C PHE A 168 4.96 -2.06 -8.08
N VAL A 169 4.81 -3.29 -7.63
CA VAL A 169 3.65 -4.13 -7.93
C VAL A 169 3.06 -4.57 -6.61
N MET A 170 1.75 -4.42 -6.44
CA MET A 170 1.08 -4.77 -5.19
C MET A 170 -0.32 -5.31 -5.44
N ASN A 171 -0.73 -6.32 -4.66
CA ASN A 171 -2.11 -6.80 -4.70
C ASN A 171 -3.06 -5.76 -4.09
N GLY A 172 -4.22 -5.53 -4.73
CA GLY A 172 -5.19 -4.51 -4.32
C GLY A 172 -6.06 -4.87 -3.12
N ASP A 173 -5.72 -5.93 -2.38
CA ASP A 173 -6.48 -6.46 -1.25
C ASP A 173 -5.68 -6.53 0.06
N LEU A 174 -4.56 -5.82 0.11
CA LEU A 174 -3.68 -5.77 1.25
C LEU A 174 -3.94 -4.50 2.07
N LEU A 175 -4.06 -4.65 3.38
CA LEU A 175 -4.01 -3.55 4.33
C LEU A 175 -2.65 -3.55 5.03
N THR A 176 -1.88 -2.47 4.88
CA THR A 176 -0.50 -2.45 5.36
C THR A 176 -0.01 -1.07 5.75
N LYS A 177 1.03 -1.04 6.61
CA LYS A 177 1.80 0.15 7.01
C LYS A 177 3.26 0.08 6.56
N VAL A 178 3.57 -0.69 5.51
CA VAL A 178 4.92 -0.75 4.93
C VAL A 178 5.43 0.67 4.67
N ASN A 179 6.69 0.92 5.06
CA ASN A 179 7.39 2.12 4.63
C ASN A 179 7.90 1.92 3.19
N PHE A 180 7.17 2.46 2.22
CA PHE A 180 7.48 2.27 0.80
C PHE A 180 8.78 2.96 0.36
N GLU A 181 9.20 4.01 1.08
CA GLU A 181 10.49 4.66 0.86
C GLU A 181 11.65 3.73 1.25
N GLN A 182 11.61 3.14 2.46
CA GLN A 182 12.62 2.16 2.89
C GLN A 182 12.67 0.92 2.00
N LEU A 183 11.51 0.47 1.51
CA LEU A 183 11.45 -0.65 0.58
C LEU A 183 12.16 -0.33 -0.75
N LEU A 184 11.97 0.89 -1.29
CA LEU A 184 12.66 1.33 -2.50
C LEU A 184 14.17 1.51 -2.26
N ASP A 185 14.55 2.12 -1.14
CA ASP A 185 15.97 2.31 -0.77
C ASP A 185 16.68 0.96 -0.68
N PHE A 186 16.08 -0.01 0.01
CA PHE A 186 16.62 -1.37 0.10
C PHE A 186 16.77 -2.03 -1.29
N HIS A 187 15.78 -1.89 -2.16
CA HIS A 187 15.85 -2.42 -3.52
C HIS A 187 17.04 -1.83 -4.29
N ASN A 188 17.20 -0.51 -4.23
CA ASN A 188 18.29 0.20 -4.90
C ASN A 188 19.68 -0.17 -4.33
N GLU A 189 19.82 -0.21 -3.01
CA GLU A 189 21.07 -0.54 -2.32
C GLU A 189 21.50 -2.00 -2.52
N SER A 190 20.52 -2.92 -2.63
CA SER A 190 20.79 -4.34 -2.83
C SER A 190 21.20 -4.69 -4.27
N HIS A 191 21.05 -3.75 -5.21
CA HIS A 191 21.34 -3.92 -6.64
C HIS A 191 20.74 -5.22 -7.21
N THR A 192 19.48 -5.48 -6.85
CA THR A 192 18.73 -6.67 -7.30
C THR A 192 17.72 -6.31 -8.36
N ALA A 193 17.52 -7.19 -9.34
CA ALA A 193 16.52 -7.00 -10.39
C ALA A 193 15.09 -6.99 -9.85
N ALA A 194 14.84 -7.70 -8.74
CA ALA A 194 13.52 -7.78 -8.13
C ALA A 194 13.62 -8.01 -6.61
N THR A 195 12.76 -7.32 -5.86
CA THR A 195 12.59 -7.47 -4.42
C THR A 195 11.17 -7.94 -4.11
N MET A 196 11.04 -9.02 -3.33
CA MET A 196 9.76 -9.52 -2.82
C MET A 196 9.62 -9.21 -1.34
N CYS A 197 8.51 -8.59 -0.94
CA CYS A 197 8.19 -8.48 0.47
C CYS A 197 7.74 -9.83 1.01
N VAL A 198 8.25 -10.20 2.19
CA VAL A 198 7.92 -11.45 2.86
C VAL A 198 7.46 -11.20 4.29
N ARG A 199 6.54 -12.05 4.78
CA ARG A 199 6.07 -12.02 6.15
C ARG A 199 6.37 -13.34 6.84
N GLU A 200 6.87 -13.30 8.08
CA GLU A 200 7.02 -14.51 8.88
C GLU A 200 5.61 -15.03 9.25
N TYR A 201 5.37 -16.28 8.91
CA TYR A 201 4.15 -17.02 9.21
C TYR A 201 4.48 -18.16 10.15
N GLU A 202 3.78 -18.21 11.27
CA GLU A 202 3.93 -19.26 12.27
C GLU A 202 2.73 -20.21 12.20
N TYR A 203 3.01 -21.49 12.07
CA TYR A 203 2.00 -22.55 12.16
C TYR A 203 2.35 -23.47 13.31
N GLN A 204 1.48 -23.51 14.32
CA GLN A 204 1.58 -24.47 15.40
C GLN A 204 0.76 -25.71 15.08
N ILE A 205 1.41 -26.88 15.11
CA ILE A 205 0.68 -28.14 15.11
C ILE A 205 0.17 -28.35 16.54
N PRO A 206 -1.14 -28.49 16.80
CA PRO A 206 -1.67 -28.53 18.17
C PRO A 206 -1.47 -29.89 18.88
N TYR A 207 -0.62 -30.76 18.31
CA TYR A 207 -0.36 -32.14 18.74
C TYR A 207 1.16 -32.42 18.76
N GLY A 208 1.55 -33.53 19.38
CA GLY A 208 2.87 -34.11 19.24
C GLY A 208 3.14 -34.56 17.80
N VAL A 209 4.17 -33.99 17.17
CA VAL A 209 4.70 -34.46 15.89
C VAL A 209 5.71 -35.56 16.15
N ILE A 210 5.48 -36.72 15.55
CA ILE A 210 6.33 -37.91 15.68
C ILE A 210 7.06 -38.13 14.36
N GLU A 211 8.38 -38.20 14.43
CA GLU A 211 9.21 -38.63 13.31
C GLU A 211 9.54 -40.12 13.47
N THR A 212 9.38 -40.87 12.38
CA THR A 212 9.64 -42.32 12.37
C THR A 212 10.58 -42.68 11.24
N ASP A 213 11.55 -43.55 11.52
CA ASP A 213 12.36 -44.22 10.50
C ASP A 213 11.98 -45.70 10.48
N ASN A 214 11.31 -46.13 9.41
CA ASN A 214 10.62 -47.42 9.30
C ASN A 214 9.61 -47.66 10.44
N HIS A 215 9.98 -48.45 11.44
CA HIS A 215 9.15 -48.81 12.60
C HIS A 215 9.70 -48.25 13.91
N GLU A 216 10.82 -47.54 13.87
CA GLU A 216 11.44 -46.93 15.04
C GLU A 216 11.02 -45.48 15.19
N LEU A 217 10.73 -45.10 16.42
CA LEU A 217 10.42 -43.72 16.78
C LEU A 217 11.73 -42.95 16.93
N VAL A 218 11.91 -41.90 16.13
CA VAL A 218 13.13 -41.09 16.06
C VAL A 218 13.03 -39.87 16.95
N SER A 219 11.93 -39.12 16.86
CA SER A 219 11.71 -37.91 17.66
C SER A 219 10.23 -37.68 17.95
N ILE A 220 9.96 -37.00 19.07
CA ILE A 220 8.63 -36.47 19.41
C ILE A 220 8.82 -35.01 19.77
N VAL A 221 8.11 -34.12 19.09
CA VAL A 221 8.05 -32.71 19.44
C VAL A 221 6.62 -32.35 19.76
N GLU A 222 6.36 -31.94 21.01
CA GLU A 222 5.04 -31.48 21.43
C GLU A 222 4.77 -30.07 20.96
N LYS A 223 3.61 -29.89 20.33
CA LYS A 223 3.10 -28.61 19.82
C LYS A 223 4.14 -27.75 19.07
N PRO A 224 4.87 -28.31 18.09
CA PRO A 224 5.93 -27.58 17.41
C PRO A 224 5.35 -26.38 16.67
N ILE A 225 6.14 -25.30 16.67
CA ILE A 225 5.87 -24.10 15.89
C ILE A 225 6.81 -24.12 14.70
N HIS A 226 6.24 -24.17 13.50
CA HIS A 226 6.98 -24.01 12.25
C HIS A 226 6.91 -22.55 11.82
N LYS A 227 8.08 -21.98 11.55
CA LYS A 227 8.20 -20.61 11.03
C LYS A 227 8.66 -20.67 9.58
N SER A 228 7.94 -19.96 8.71
CA SER A 228 8.29 -19.83 7.30
C SER A 228 8.01 -18.41 6.82
N PHE A 229 8.78 -17.93 5.85
CA PHE A 229 8.43 -16.70 5.14
C PHE A 229 7.40 -16.99 4.06
N VAL A 230 6.31 -16.22 4.05
CA VAL A 230 5.29 -16.24 3.00
C VAL A 230 5.37 -14.98 2.17
N ASN A 231 4.96 -15.08 0.90
CA ASN A 231 4.86 -13.96 -0.01
C ASN A 231 3.82 -12.96 0.49
N ALA A 232 4.23 -11.70 0.70
CA ALA A 232 3.36 -10.65 1.21
C ALA A 232 2.57 -9.91 0.11
N GLY A 233 2.76 -10.25 -1.17
CA GLY A 233 2.01 -9.65 -2.27
C GLY A 233 2.42 -8.21 -2.61
N ILE A 234 3.64 -7.79 -2.21
CA ILE A 234 4.23 -6.48 -2.48
C ILE A 234 5.62 -6.70 -3.08
N TYR A 235 5.94 -6.02 -4.17
CA TYR A 235 7.18 -6.21 -4.92
C TYR A 235 7.72 -4.88 -5.43
N VAL A 236 9.04 -4.80 -5.60
CA VAL A 236 9.73 -3.73 -6.36
C VAL A 236 10.53 -4.40 -7.47
N LEU A 237 10.37 -3.93 -8.70
CA LEU A 237 10.96 -4.53 -9.89
C LEU A 237 11.71 -3.49 -10.71
N ASP A 238 12.87 -3.87 -11.22
CA ASP A 238 13.53 -3.13 -12.29
C ASP A 238 12.77 -3.25 -13.61
N SER A 239 12.83 -2.20 -14.43
CA SER A 239 12.21 -2.18 -15.77
C SER A 239 12.63 -3.36 -16.67
N ALA A 240 13.88 -3.80 -16.54
CA ALA A 240 14.43 -4.91 -17.31
C ALA A 240 13.70 -6.24 -17.05
N VAL A 241 13.12 -6.42 -15.85
CA VAL A 241 12.38 -7.64 -15.48
C VAL A 241 11.18 -7.89 -16.38
N LEU A 242 10.59 -6.84 -16.96
CA LEU A 242 9.47 -6.98 -17.89
C LEU A 242 9.82 -7.82 -19.13
N GLY A 243 11.10 -7.93 -19.50
CA GLY A 243 11.55 -8.81 -20.58
C GLY A 243 11.39 -10.31 -20.29
N TYR A 244 11.20 -10.69 -19.02
CA TYR A 244 11.02 -12.07 -18.58
C TYR A 244 9.55 -12.46 -18.40
N VAL A 245 8.62 -11.52 -18.59
CA VAL A 245 7.17 -11.78 -18.49
C VAL A 245 6.65 -12.27 -19.86
N PRO A 246 6.07 -13.47 -19.95
CA PRO A 246 5.49 -13.96 -21.20
C PRO A 246 4.22 -13.18 -21.55
N THR A 247 4.03 -12.92 -22.84
CA THR A 247 2.89 -12.15 -23.33
C THR A 247 1.63 -13.01 -23.37
N SER A 248 0.50 -12.49 -22.89
CA SER A 248 -0.82 -13.14 -23.01
C SER A 248 -0.96 -14.51 -22.31
N GLU A 249 -0.12 -14.82 -21.33
CA GLU A 249 -0.17 -16.06 -20.56
C GLU A 249 -0.50 -15.80 -19.09
N PHE A 250 -1.07 -16.80 -18.42
CA PHE A 250 -1.22 -16.75 -16.97
C PHE A 250 0.16 -16.91 -16.34
N TYR A 251 0.65 -15.85 -15.69
CA TYR A 251 1.98 -15.81 -15.12
C TYR A 251 1.96 -15.12 -13.75
N GLY A 252 2.39 -15.84 -12.72
CA GLY A 252 2.44 -15.35 -11.35
C GLY A 252 3.76 -14.67 -10.99
N MET A 253 3.74 -13.85 -9.95
CA MET A 253 4.97 -13.27 -9.38
C MET A 253 5.95 -14.35 -8.89
N PRO A 254 5.51 -15.45 -8.23
CA PRO A 254 6.43 -16.54 -7.87
C PRO A 254 7.14 -17.16 -9.08
N ASP A 255 6.46 -17.28 -10.22
CA ASP A 255 7.04 -17.84 -11.44
C ASP A 255 8.06 -16.90 -12.06
N LEU A 256 7.78 -15.58 -12.05
CA LEU A 256 8.73 -14.55 -12.46
C LEU A 256 10.01 -14.60 -11.62
N PHE A 257 9.89 -14.66 -10.29
CA PHE A 257 11.06 -14.76 -9.40
C PHE A 257 11.86 -16.04 -9.64
N LYS A 258 11.20 -17.19 -9.82
CA LYS A 258 11.88 -18.46 -10.18
C LYS A 258 12.62 -18.35 -11.51
N ARG A 259 12.03 -17.67 -12.50
CA ARG A 259 12.67 -17.45 -13.80
C ARG A 259 13.90 -16.55 -13.66
N LEU A 260 13.79 -15.43 -12.94
CA LEU A 260 14.93 -14.54 -12.68
C LEU A 260 16.09 -15.29 -12.01
N MET A 261 15.79 -16.13 -11.01
CA MET A 261 16.81 -16.95 -10.34
C MET A 261 17.48 -17.97 -11.28
N THR A 262 16.70 -18.61 -12.14
CA THR A 262 17.22 -19.56 -13.16
C THR A 262 18.13 -18.85 -14.17
N GLU A 263 17.83 -17.60 -14.50
CA GLU A 263 18.57 -16.74 -15.43
C GLU A 263 19.67 -15.92 -14.72
N GLU A 264 20.10 -16.37 -13.53
CA GLU A 264 21.18 -15.78 -12.71
C GLU A 264 21.01 -14.30 -12.35
N ASN A 265 19.78 -13.77 -12.40
CA ASN A 265 19.48 -12.43 -11.91
C ASN A 265 19.43 -12.44 -10.38
N LYS A 266 20.01 -11.40 -9.76
CA LYS A 266 19.91 -11.21 -8.32
C LYS A 266 18.50 -10.80 -7.93
N VAL A 267 17.91 -11.52 -6.98
CA VAL A 267 16.62 -11.18 -6.37
C VAL A 267 16.78 -11.12 -4.85
N SER A 268 15.98 -10.29 -4.20
CA SER A 268 16.02 -10.08 -2.74
C SER A 268 14.67 -10.30 -2.08
N ALA A 269 14.71 -10.61 -0.78
CA ALA A 269 13.53 -10.68 0.07
C ALA A 269 13.60 -9.55 1.10
N PHE A 270 12.53 -8.77 1.22
CA PHE A 270 12.40 -7.69 2.21
C PHE A 270 11.41 -8.12 3.31
N PRO A 271 11.88 -8.41 4.54
CA PRO A 271 11.00 -8.88 5.61
C PRO A 271 10.17 -7.73 6.20
N LEU A 272 8.84 -7.83 6.07
CA LEU A 272 7.91 -6.85 6.63
C LEU A 272 7.81 -6.98 8.16
N ARG A 273 8.03 -5.87 8.86
CA ARG A 273 7.89 -5.79 10.33
C ARG A 273 6.61 -5.08 10.74
N GLU A 274 6.19 -4.14 9.91
CA GLU A 274 5.00 -3.31 10.06
C GLU A 274 3.71 -4.14 9.95
N TYR A 275 2.58 -3.48 10.18
CA TYR A 275 1.27 -4.08 9.99
C TYR A 275 1.09 -4.54 8.54
N TRP A 276 0.60 -5.78 8.37
CA TRP A 276 0.27 -6.37 7.08
C TRP A 276 -0.87 -7.37 7.27
N LEU A 277 -1.89 -7.25 6.44
CA LEU A 277 -3.05 -8.14 6.43
C LEU A 277 -3.54 -8.34 4.98
N ASP A 278 -3.53 -9.59 4.49
CA ASP A 278 -4.26 -10.00 3.29
C ASP A 278 -5.73 -10.22 3.67
N ILE A 279 -6.63 -9.41 3.11
CA ILE A 279 -8.06 -9.47 3.42
C ILE A 279 -8.70 -10.60 2.62
N GLY A 280 -8.32 -11.85 2.85
CA GLY A 280 -8.69 -12.98 1.99
C GLY A 280 -10.07 -13.60 2.25
N ARG A 281 -10.56 -13.51 3.49
CA ARG A 281 -11.75 -14.19 4.02
C ARG A 281 -12.53 -13.27 4.96
N MET A 282 -13.73 -13.71 5.38
CA MET A 282 -14.59 -12.90 6.25
C MET A 282 -13.90 -12.52 7.56
N ASP A 283 -13.25 -13.48 8.22
CA ASP A 283 -12.50 -13.23 9.46
C ASP A 283 -11.39 -12.18 9.27
N ASP A 284 -10.71 -12.19 8.11
CA ASP A 284 -9.69 -11.19 7.78
C ASP A 284 -10.33 -9.80 7.58
N TYR A 285 -11.50 -9.73 6.97
CA TYR A 285 -12.23 -8.47 6.75
C TYR A 285 -12.78 -7.88 8.06
N GLU A 286 -13.30 -8.72 8.95
CA GLU A 286 -13.73 -8.30 10.29
C GLU A 286 -12.54 -7.81 11.12
N LYS A 287 -11.44 -8.57 11.10
CA LYS A 287 -10.19 -8.17 11.74
C LYS A 287 -9.68 -6.85 11.19
N ALA A 288 -9.65 -6.68 9.86
CA ALA A 288 -9.24 -5.44 9.23
C ALA A 288 -10.05 -4.24 9.74
N ASN A 289 -11.37 -4.39 9.89
CA ASN A 289 -12.24 -3.32 10.41
C ASN A 289 -12.01 -3.02 11.89
N GLY A 290 -11.70 -4.03 12.70
CA GLY A 290 -11.29 -3.84 14.09
C GLY A 290 -9.97 -3.08 14.21
N ASP A 291 -8.95 -3.59 13.52
CA ASP A 291 -7.59 -3.06 13.53
C ASP A 291 -7.49 -1.66 12.90
N TYR A 292 -8.39 -1.32 11.95
CA TYR A 292 -8.32 -0.07 11.20
C TYR A 292 -8.34 1.17 12.11
N LYS A 293 -9.16 1.15 13.15
CA LYS A 293 -9.27 2.28 14.09
C LYS A 293 -8.02 2.45 14.94
N GLU A 294 -7.30 1.39 15.25
CA GLU A 294 -6.10 1.46 16.09
C GLU A 294 -4.84 1.71 15.26
N THR A 295 -4.84 1.26 14.01
CA THR A 295 -3.64 1.25 13.17
C THR A 295 -3.63 2.40 12.15
N PHE A 296 -4.81 2.85 11.70
CA PHE A 296 -4.96 3.86 10.66
C PHE A 296 -5.72 5.12 11.11
N TYR A 297 -6.27 5.14 12.32
CA TYR A 297 -6.80 6.35 12.97
C TYR A 297 -5.93 6.71 14.18
N ASP A 298 -4.73 7.21 13.90
CA ASP A 298 -3.84 7.87 14.86
C ASP A 298 -3.43 9.25 14.38
#